data_AF-A0A9D7TW68-F1
#
_entry.id   AF-A0A9D7TW68-F1
#
_cell.length_a   1.000
_cell.length_b   1.000
_cell.length_c   1.000
_cell.angle_alpha   90.00
_cell.angle_beta   90.00
_cell.angle_gamma   90.00
#
_symmetry.space_group_name_H-M   'P 1'
#
loop_
_entity.id
_entity.type
_entity.pdbx_description
1 polymer ?
#
loop_
_entity_poly.entity_id
_entity_poly.type
_entity_poly.pdbx_seq_one_letter_code
_entity_poly.pdbx_strand_id
1 'polypeptide(L)'
;MNLWVNPTLGAAEPAATIANVGATGADLATIIAFYLRQGAAANAPTQQVDAILVGTTWAQVTPLAGGPTISVTPSTLTGFTALSGVPTAEQTYTVDGASLTNDIVITPPVGFEIATVTGGPYTVNPSFITLTQSGGTVPSTTIYVRMNSTTVGTNTGNITHTSAGSNNPNVSLTGSVITTEPTVQSAITIPVPTVTTNSMVVNFGGGDGAKRILVARSGSAVNSDPVDGTTYTANSIFGAGTQIGTGNYVVYTGTGNTVTVTGLAPTTTYHFAVYEYNDVNTAGAENYLTVAPGLGNATTLSTDGDFRSIATGNWSDIAIWQERVANNWVAATTAPLATTNVYIQAAHTVTVDIATATCNDLHINAAASSVLAIGTNTVEVNGKLRAYTGTAVIATGPDGTFYTGQTSTTGVGSSCITSTAGSGKMKVVGNTRTLQLQANGVIILRDGILNLHLLQGKY
;
A
#
# COMPACT_ATOMS: atom_id res chain seq x y z
N MET A 1 -19.55 -27.15 39.50
CA MET A 1 -19.22 -25.76 39.88
C MET A 1 -19.62 -25.53 41.33
N ASN A 2 -18.68 -25.13 42.17
CA ASN A 2 -18.94 -24.74 43.55
C ASN A 2 -19.03 -23.22 43.64
N LEU A 3 -19.96 -22.70 44.44
CA LEU A 3 -20.09 -21.27 44.72
C LEU A 3 -19.95 -21.02 46.22
N TRP A 4 -19.12 -20.06 46.55
CA TRP A 4 -18.94 -19.56 47.90
C TRP A 4 -19.49 -18.15 47.98
N VAL A 5 -20.40 -17.93 48.93
CA VAL A 5 -21.01 -16.62 49.17
C VAL A 5 -20.41 -16.05 50.43
N ASN A 6 -19.78 -14.88 50.29
CA ASN A 6 -19.06 -14.19 51.37
C ASN A 6 -18.07 -15.07 52.14
N PRO A 7 -17.16 -15.79 51.47
CA PRO A 7 -16.15 -16.54 52.19
C PRO A 7 -15.15 -15.60 52.88
N THR A 8 -14.54 -16.07 53.97
CA THR A 8 -13.35 -15.41 54.53
C THR A 8 -12.21 -15.55 53.54
N LEU A 9 -11.86 -14.45 52.86
CA LEU A 9 -10.74 -14.43 51.93
C LEU A 9 -9.44 -14.75 52.68
N GLY A 10 -8.65 -15.65 52.11
CA GLY A 10 -7.38 -16.06 52.67
C GLY A 10 -7.44 -17.02 53.85
N ALA A 11 -8.56 -17.71 54.04
CA ALA A 11 -8.67 -18.88 54.91
C ALA A 11 -8.54 -20.19 54.11
N ALA A 12 -8.42 -21.32 54.81
CA ALA A 12 -8.53 -22.65 54.20
C ALA A 12 -9.90 -22.80 53.50
N GLU A 13 -9.96 -23.59 52.42
CA GLU A 13 -11.17 -23.80 51.62
C GLU A 13 -12.33 -24.29 52.50
N PRO A 14 -13.37 -23.47 52.75
CA PRO A 14 -14.53 -23.89 53.49
C PRO A 14 -15.43 -24.74 52.58
N ALA A 15 -16.38 -25.46 53.18
CA ALA A 15 -17.42 -26.10 52.40
C ALA A 15 -18.16 -25.07 51.52
N ALA A 16 -18.39 -25.40 50.25
CA ALA A 16 -19.07 -24.52 49.32
C ALA A 16 -20.47 -24.15 49.83
N THR A 17 -20.82 -22.86 49.81
CA THR A 17 -22.17 -22.39 50.17
C THR A 17 -23.23 -23.01 49.27
N ILE A 18 -22.88 -23.18 47.99
CA ILE A 18 -23.65 -23.96 47.03
C ILE A 18 -22.69 -24.97 46.42
N ALA A 19 -22.76 -26.19 46.96
CA ALA A 19 -22.11 -27.34 46.35
C ALA A 19 -22.96 -27.84 45.19
N ASN A 20 -22.31 -28.07 44.05
CA ASN A 20 -22.80 -28.70 42.82
C ASN A 20 -24.31 -29.04 42.79
N VAL A 21 -25.14 -28.11 42.33
CA VAL A 21 -26.58 -28.36 42.14
C VAL A 21 -26.78 -29.08 40.81
N GLY A 22 -26.64 -30.41 40.84
CA GLY A 22 -27.29 -31.33 39.89
C GLY A 22 -26.92 -31.23 38.41
N ALA A 23 -25.64 -31.33 38.05
CA ALA A 23 -25.26 -31.63 36.66
C ALA A 23 -24.78 -33.08 36.54
N THR A 24 -25.50 -33.92 35.78
CA THR A 24 -25.07 -35.26 35.36
C THR A 24 -24.00 -35.23 34.25
N GLY A 25 -23.23 -34.15 34.16
CA GLY A 25 -22.26 -33.90 33.10
C GLY A 25 -20.87 -33.58 33.65
N ALA A 26 -19.83 -33.89 32.88
CA ALA A 26 -18.45 -33.58 33.22
C ALA A 26 -18.24 -32.07 33.41
N ASP A 27 -17.24 -31.71 34.22
CA ASP A 27 -16.85 -30.32 34.42
C ASP A 27 -16.59 -29.61 33.08
N LEU A 28 -17.04 -28.37 32.96
CA LEU A 28 -16.81 -27.57 31.76
C LEU A 28 -15.31 -27.27 31.64
N ALA A 29 -14.70 -27.65 30.51
CA ALA A 29 -13.30 -27.35 30.22
C ALA A 29 -13.01 -25.84 30.08
N THR A 30 -14.05 -25.03 29.86
CA THR A 30 -13.97 -23.57 29.71
C THR A 30 -15.21 -22.89 30.27
N ILE A 31 -15.04 -21.78 30.98
CA ILE A 31 -16.14 -20.92 31.45
C ILE A 31 -16.24 -19.73 30.50
N ILE A 32 -17.32 -19.68 29.71
CA ILE A 32 -17.54 -18.62 28.70
C ILE A 32 -18.34 -17.42 29.24
N ALA A 33 -19.20 -17.63 30.23
CA ALA A 33 -19.95 -16.57 30.90
C ALA A 33 -20.53 -17.06 32.23
N PHE A 34 -20.75 -16.13 33.16
CA PHE A 34 -21.50 -16.34 34.41
C PHE A 34 -22.64 -15.32 34.47
N TYR A 35 -23.87 -15.81 34.68
CA TYR A 35 -25.06 -14.96 34.74
C TYR A 35 -25.66 -15.01 36.15
N LEU A 36 -25.83 -13.84 36.77
CA LEU A 36 -26.61 -13.69 37.98
C LEU A 36 -28.04 -13.31 37.59
N ARG A 37 -29.03 -14.14 37.98
CA ARG A 37 -30.44 -13.84 37.76
C ARG A 37 -31.09 -13.46 39.10
N GLN A 38 -31.61 -12.25 39.20
CA GLN A 38 -32.58 -11.91 40.24
C GLN A 38 -33.98 -12.41 39.84
N GLY A 39 -34.83 -12.70 40.82
CA GLY A 39 -36.17 -13.26 40.63
C GLY A 39 -37.14 -12.35 39.85
N ALA A 40 -38.45 -12.58 40.00
CA ALA A 40 -39.48 -11.82 39.28
C ALA A 40 -39.51 -10.33 39.65
N ALA A 41 -40.00 -9.48 38.74
CA ALA A 41 -40.03 -8.01 38.85
C ALA A 41 -40.68 -7.45 40.14
N ALA A 42 -41.50 -8.24 40.83
CA ALA A 42 -42.20 -7.83 42.05
C ALA A 42 -41.35 -7.92 43.34
N ASN A 43 -40.24 -8.68 43.36
CA ASN A 43 -39.40 -8.90 44.54
C ASN A 43 -37.91 -8.77 44.20
N ALA A 44 -37.45 -7.55 43.91
CA ALA A 44 -36.06 -7.26 43.57
C ALA A 44 -35.36 -6.45 44.68
N PRO A 45 -34.76 -7.08 45.71
CA PRO A 45 -33.68 -6.42 46.40
C PRO A 45 -32.51 -6.26 45.42
N THR A 46 -31.86 -5.09 45.43
CA THR A 46 -30.65 -4.81 44.66
C THR A 46 -29.60 -5.91 44.86
N GLN A 47 -29.08 -6.52 43.79
CA GLN A 47 -27.88 -7.35 43.90
C GLN A 47 -26.67 -6.45 44.16
N GLN A 48 -26.20 -6.45 45.40
CA GLN A 48 -24.92 -5.86 45.76
C GLN A 48 -23.86 -6.95 45.68
N VAL A 49 -23.04 -6.87 44.64
CA VAL A 49 -21.89 -7.75 44.44
C VAL A 49 -20.65 -6.88 44.57
N ASP A 50 -19.80 -7.20 45.55
CA ASP A 50 -18.52 -6.50 45.73
C ASP A 50 -17.51 -6.99 44.67
N ALA A 51 -17.25 -8.31 44.62
CA ALA A 51 -16.39 -8.94 43.63
C ALA A 51 -16.89 -10.34 43.21
N ILE A 52 -16.55 -10.75 41.98
CA ILE A 52 -16.68 -12.13 41.49
C ILE A 52 -15.28 -12.62 41.16
N LEU A 53 -14.83 -13.66 41.85
CA LEU A 53 -13.52 -14.26 41.66
C LEU A 53 -13.71 -15.65 41.05
N VAL A 54 -13.01 -15.92 39.93
CA VAL A 54 -13.12 -17.17 39.18
C VAL A 54 -11.73 -17.77 39.02
N GLY A 55 -11.58 -19.02 39.43
CA GLY A 55 -10.34 -19.78 39.35
C GLY A 55 -10.64 -21.27 39.40
N THR A 56 -9.64 -22.07 39.06
CA THR A 56 -9.73 -23.53 39.08
C THR A 56 -9.35 -24.13 40.44
N THR A 57 -8.82 -23.32 41.35
CA THR A 57 -8.51 -23.71 42.74
C THR A 57 -8.88 -22.60 43.73
N TRP A 58 -9.19 -22.96 44.98
CA TRP A 58 -9.51 -22.01 46.06
C TRP A 58 -8.42 -20.95 46.28
N ALA A 59 -7.15 -21.37 46.24
CA ALA A 59 -6.00 -20.50 46.46
C ALA A 59 -5.88 -19.38 45.41
N GLN A 60 -6.31 -19.62 44.16
CA GLN A 60 -6.28 -18.60 43.11
C GLN A 60 -7.27 -17.47 43.35
N VAL A 61 -8.41 -17.77 44.00
CA VAL A 61 -9.49 -16.80 44.23
C VAL A 61 -9.54 -16.28 45.66
N THR A 62 -8.84 -16.91 46.60
CA THR A 62 -8.78 -16.50 48.00
C THR A 62 -7.38 -16.70 48.57
N PRO A 63 -6.35 -16.03 48.01
CA PRO A 63 -4.98 -16.20 48.49
C PRO A 63 -4.93 -15.96 50.00
N LEU A 64 -4.27 -16.86 50.75
CA LEU A 64 -4.09 -16.69 52.20
C LEU A 64 -3.52 -15.30 52.49
N ALA A 65 -4.12 -14.57 53.43
CA ALA A 65 -3.50 -13.35 53.93
C ALA A 65 -2.14 -13.74 54.55
N GLY A 66 -1.04 -13.39 53.87
CA GLY A 66 0.31 -13.82 54.24
C GLY A 66 0.80 -15.13 53.60
N GLY A 67 0.12 -15.68 52.59
CA GLY A 67 0.59 -16.83 51.82
C GLY A 67 1.78 -16.51 50.88
N PRO A 68 2.49 -17.53 50.37
CA PRO A 68 3.59 -17.37 49.42
C PRO A 68 3.21 -16.43 48.28
N THR A 69 4.00 -15.40 48.02
CA THR A 69 3.76 -14.44 46.93
C THR A 69 5.06 -14.17 46.19
N ILE A 70 4.98 -14.07 44.87
CA ILE A 70 6.05 -13.64 43.98
C ILE A 70 5.59 -12.34 43.31
N SER A 71 6.46 -11.34 43.29
CA SER A 71 6.25 -10.08 42.59
C SER A 71 7.23 -9.97 41.42
N VAL A 72 6.75 -9.45 40.28
CA VAL A 72 7.60 -9.17 39.11
C VAL A 72 7.34 -7.75 38.62
N THR A 73 8.39 -7.00 38.28
CA THR A 73 8.22 -5.61 37.82
C THR A 73 9.32 -5.21 36.82
N PRO A 74 8.97 -4.74 35.60
CA PRO A 74 7.63 -4.76 35.01
C PRO A 74 7.16 -6.18 34.68
N SER A 75 5.85 -6.38 34.51
CA SER A 75 5.26 -7.67 34.09
C SER A 75 5.23 -7.86 32.57
N THR A 76 5.83 -6.94 31.80
CA THR A 76 5.87 -7.00 30.34
C THR A 76 7.14 -6.35 29.83
N LEU A 77 7.81 -7.00 28.87
CA LEU A 77 8.95 -6.48 28.14
C LEU A 77 8.66 -6.58 26.63
N THR A 78 8.76 -5.46 25.93
CA THR A 78 8.43 -5.36 24.50
C THR A 78 9.56 -4.69 23.73
N GLY A 79 9.50 -4.75 22.39
CA GLY A 79 10.41 -3.98 21.53
C GLY A 79 11.77 -4.64 21.33
N PHE A 80 11.88 -5.95 21.59
CA PHE A 80 13.06 -6.71 21.14
C PHE A 80 13.06 -6.77 19.61
N THR A 81 14.15 -6.34 18.97
CA THR A 81 14.37 -6.44 17.52
C THR A 81 15.71 -7.13 17.27
N ALA A 82 15.68 -8.29 16.64
CA ALA A 82 16.87 -9.11 16.44
C ALA A 82 17.05 -9.50 14.96
N LEU A 83 18.31 -9.73 14.56
CA LEU A 83 18.56 -10.53 13.36
C LEU A 83 18.45 -12.02 13.74
N SER A 84 18.03 -12.87 12.81
CA SER A 84 17.91 -14.31 13.05
C SER A 84 19.22 -14.89 13.60
N GLY A 85 19.16 -15.46 14.81
CA GLY A 85 20.31 -16.04 15.50
C GLY A 85 21.30 -15.05 16.12
N VAL A 86 20.96 -13.76 16.17
CA VAL A 86 21.76 -12.73 16.82
C VAL A 86 21.03 -12.25 18.09
N PRO A 87 21.67 -12.28 19.27
CA PRO A 87 21.02 -11.82 20.49
C PRO A 87 20.79 -10.30 20.48
N THR A 88 19.67 -9.86 21.05
CA THR A 88 19.38 -8.45 21.28
C THR A 88 20.20 -7.87 22.43
N ALA A 89 20.16 -6.54 22.57
CA ALA A 89 20.50 -5.90 23.84
C ALA A 89 19.61 -6.44 24.98
N GLU A 90 20.16 -6.46 26.18
CA GLU A 90 19.44 -6.89 27.39
C GLU A 90 18.38 -5.86 27.77
N GLN A 91 17.19 -6.34 28.14
CA GLN A 91 16.24 -5.64 28.98
C GLN A 91 16.26 -6.26 30.38
N THR A 92 15.61 -5.64 31.35
CA THR A 92 15.58 -6.15 32.74
C THR A 92 14.21 -6.05 33.37
N TYR A 93 13.96 -6.90 34.36
CA TYR A 93 12.88 -6.79 35.32
C TYR A 93 13.37 -7.29 36.68
N THR A 94 12.63 -7.01 37.75
CA THR A 94 12.94 -7.49 39.11
C THR A 94 11.98 -8.59 39.53
N VAL A 95 12.49 -9.52 40.34
CA VAL A 95 11.74 -10.59 41.01
C VAL A 95 12.02 -10.53 42.50
N ASP A 96 10.97 -10.49 43.32
CA ASP A 96 11.03 -10.70 44.76
C ASP A 96 9.96 -11.70 45.20
N GLY A 97 10.13 -12.25 46.39
CA GLY A 97 9.13 -13.14 46.97
C GLY A 97 9.05 -13.06 48.48
N ALA A 98 7.86 -13.31 49.01
CA ALA A 98 7.54 -13.24 50.43
C ALA A 98 6.73 -14.47 50.85
N SER A 99 6.86 -14.86 52.13
CA SER A 99 6.19 -16.02 52.74
C SER A 99 6.37 -17.35 51.98
N LEU A 100 7.47 -17.50 51.22
CA LEU A 100 7.73 -18.68 50.39
C LEU A 100 8.10 -19.91 51.24
N THR A 101 7.62 -21.09 50.86
CA THR A 101 8.09 -22.37 51.43
C THR A 101 9.09 -23.10 50.54
N ASN A 102 9.19 -22.67 49.27
CA ASN A 102 10.05 -23.23 48.25
C ASN A 102 10.72 -22.10 47.46
N ASP A 103 11.84 -22.44 46.83
CA ASP A 103 12.55 -21.51 45.95
C ASP A 103 11.68 -21.08 44.76
N ILE A 104 12.04 -19.95 44.14
CA ILE A 104 11.39 -19.50 42.91
C ILE A 104 12.12 -20.12 41.72
N VAL A 105 11.39 -20.84 40.88
CA VAL A 105 11.87 -21.34 39.59
C VAL A 105 11.42 -20.39 38.49
N ILE A 106 12.39 -19.88 37.72
CA ILE A 106 12.17 -18.94 36.62
C ILE A 106 12.52 -19.63 35.30
N THR A 107 11.54 -19.80 34.42
CA THR A 107 11.72 -20.50 33.15
C THR A 107 11.44 -19.54 31.98
N PRO A 108 12.41 -19.32 31.09
CA PRO A 108 12.19 -18.50 29.90
C PRO A 108 11.39 -19.27 28.83
N PRO A 109 10.65 -18.58 27.94
CA PRO A 109 10.08 -19.19 26.75
C PRO A 109 11.17 -19.44 25.68
N VAL A 110 10.88 -20.30 24.70
CA VAL A 110 11.77 -20.51 23.54
C VAL A 110 12.01 -19.19 22.80
N GLY A 111 13.25 -18.97 22.35
CA GLY A 111 13.65 -17.75 21.63
C GLY A 111 14.05 -16.58 22.54
N PHE A 112 13.90 -16.74 23.86
CA PHE A 112 14.36 -15.78 24.86
C PHE A 112 15.28 -16.45 25.88
N GLU A 113 16.21 -15.67 26.41
CA GLU A 113 17.22 -16.14 27.35
C GLU A 113 17.25 -15.21 28.55
N ILE A 114 17.49 -15.78 29.74
CA ILE A 114 17.51 -15.05 31.01
C ILE A 114 18.82 -15.24 31.77
N ALA A 115 19.26 -14.24 32.52
CA ALA A 115 20.44 -14.29 33.38
C ALA A 115 20.25 -13.51 34.67
N THR A 116 21.03 -13.82 35.71
CA THR A 116 21.07 -13.07 36.98
C THR A 116 22.18 -12.01 37.01
N VAL A 117 23.04 -11.98 36.00
CA VAL A 117 24.12 -11.01 35.83
C VAL A 117 24.16 -10.53 34.39
N THR A 118 24.54 -9.27 34.19
CA THR A 118 24.69 -8.71 32.84
C THR A 118 25.76 -9.46 32.05
N GLY A 119 25.48 -9.75 30.79
CA GLY A 119 26.38 -10.49 29.90
C GLY A 119 26.37 -12.01 30.09
N GLY A 120 25.57 -12.55 31.02
CA GLY A 120 25.40 -13.98 31.23
C GLY A 120 26.34 -14.61 32.26
N PRO A 121 26.29 -15.94 32.45
CA PRO A 121 25.73 -16.94 31.54
C PRO A 121 24.21 -16.87 31.40
N TYR A 122 23.70 -17.07 30.19
CA TYR A 122 22.26 -17.09 29.92
C TYR A 122 21.69 -18.49 29.99
N THR A 123 20.51 -18.57 30.57
CA THR A 123 19.67 -19.76 30.68
C THR A 123 18.62 -19.74 29.58
N VAL A 124 18.43 -20.89 28.93
CA VAL A 124 17.49 -21.10 27.82
C VAL A 124 16.52 -22.22 28.17
N ASN A 125 15.31 -22.19 27.60
CA ASN A 125 14.36 -23.29 27.73
C ASN A 125 14.96 -24.61 27.19
N PRO A 126 14.80 -25.76 27.87
CA PRO A 126 13.96 -26.02 29.05
C PRO A 126 14.68 -25.85 30.41
N SER A 127 15.88 -25.28 30.45
CA SER A 127 16.57 -24.96 31.71
C SER A 127 15.93 -23.76 32.39
N PHE A 128 16.21 -23.58 33.69
CA PHE A 128 15.61 -22.56 34.53
C PHE A 128 16.61 -21.97 35.52
N ILE A 129 16.35 -20.73 35.96
CA ILE A 129 17.05 -20.10 37.08
C ILE A 129 16.30 -20.45 38.37
N THR A 130 17.04 -20.71 39.45
CA THR A 130 16.46 -20.87 40.79
C THR A 130 16.90 -19.69 41.66
N LEU A 131 15.94 -18.95 42.22
CA LEU A 131 16.20 -17.97 43.27
C LEU A 131 15.85 -18.61 44.62
N THR A 132 16.87 -18.89 45.42
CA THR A 132 16.71 -19.56 46.69
C THR A 132 16.12 -18.63 47.75
N GLN A 133 15.05 -19.08 48.40
CA GLN A 133 14.45 -18.32 49.50
C GLN A 133 15.24 -18.52 50.79
N SER A 134 15.31 -17.48 51.62
CA SER A 134 15.84 -17.55 52.98
C SER A 134 14.83 -16.95 53.95
N GLY A 135 14.41 -17.74 54.95
CA GLY A 135 13.39 -17.29 55.92
C GLY A 135 12.05 -16.93 55.29
N GLY A 136 11.71 -17.53 54.15
CA GLY A 136 10.50 -17.26 53.37
C GLY A 136 10.60 -16.07 52.42
N THR A 137 11.78 -15.47 52.26
CA THR A 137 11.98 -14.27 51.45
C THR A 137 13.00 -14.52 50.34
N VAL A 138 12.71 -14.02 49.14
CA VAL A 138 13.70 -13.77 48.08
C VAL A 138 13.81 -12.25 47.94
N PRO A 139 14.97 -11.63 48.23
CA PRO A 139 15.17 -10.21 48.00
C PRO A 139 14.98 -9.85 46.53
N SER A 140 14.58 -8.60 46.27
CA SER A 140 14.47 -8.07 44.90
C SER A 140 15.74 -8.33 44.10
N THR A 141 15.62 -9.19 43.11
CA THR A 141 16.71 -9.68 42.26
C THR A 141 16.43 -9.24 40.83
N THR A 142 17.40 -8.59 40.19
CA THR A 142 17.31 -8.23 38.77
C THR A 142 17.53 -9.44 37.89
N ILE A 143 16.63 -9.64 36.94
CA ILE A 143 16.75 -10.63 35.87
C ILE A 143 16.99 -9.89 34.56
N TYR A 144 18.05 -10.27 33.86
CA TYR A 144 18.41 -9.79 32.54
C TYR A 144 17.75 -10.69 31.50
N VAL A 145 17.12 -10.10 30.50
CA VAL A 145 16.38 -10.80 29.45
C VAL A 145 16.88 -10.33 28.10
N ARG A 146 17.17 -11.26 27.20
CA ARG A 146 17.41 -10.94 25.79
C ARG A 146 16.65 -11.90 24.89
N MET A 147 16.31 -11.44 23.69
CA MET A 147 15.83 -12.33 22.63
C MET A 147 17.02 -12.87 21.85
N ASN A 148 17.01 -14.15 21.54
CA ASN A 148 17.98 -14.81 20.66
C ASN A 148 17.26 -15.93 19.90
N SER A 149 16.37 -15.53 19.00
CA SER A 149 15.52 -16.46 18.23
C SER A 149 16.02 -16.55 16.79
N THR A 150 15.91 -17.74 16.22
CA THR A 150 16.10 -17.97 14.77
C THR A 150 14.78 -17.93 14.00
N THR A 151 13.64 -17.95 14.72
CA THR A 151 12.31 -17.87 14.13
C THR A 151 12.02 -16.44 13.71
N VAL A 152 12.07 -16.19 12.40
CA VAL A 152 11.78 -14.89 11.79
C VAL A 152 10.29 -14.50 11.98
N GLY A 153 10.03 -13.22 12.18
CA GLY A 153 8.71 -12.64 12.45
C GLY A 153 8.49 -12.35 13.94
N THR A 154 7.23 -12.23 14.32
CA THR A 154 6.83 -11.92 15.71
C THR A 154 7.09 -13.11 16.62
N ASN A 155 7.88 -12.90 17.67
CA ASN A 155 8.16 -13.86 18.73
C ASN A 155 7.48 -13.40 20.02
N THR A 156 6.69 -14.27 20.63
CA THR A 156 5.99 -14.00 21.89
C THR A 156 6.15 -15.15 22.87
N GLY A 157 6.01 -14.86 24.16
CA GLY A 157 6.04 -15.88 25.21
C GLY A 157 5.96 -15.26 26.60
N ASN A 158 5.91 -16.12 27.61
CA ASN A 158 5.95 -15.70 29.01
C ASN A 158 7.17 -16.31 29.70
N ILE A 159 7.92 -15.48 30.42
CA ILE A 159 8.79 -16.00 31.49
C ILE A 159 7.87 -16.38 32.64
N THR A 160 7.91 -17.64 33.03
CA THR A 160 7.09 -18.16 34.13
C THR A 160 7.89 -18.15 35.42
N HIS A 161 7.22 -17.79 36.52
CA HIS A 161 7.77 -17.84 37.86
C HIS A 161 6.92 -18.81 38.66
N THR A 162 7.52 -19.85 39.22
CA THR A 162 6.78 -20.82 40.02
C THR A 162 7.40 -21.03 41.39
N SER A 163 6.55 -21.09 42.40
CA SER A 163 6.86 -21.58 43.75
C SER A 163 5.60 -22.20 44.33
N ALA A 164 5.73 -23.25 45.13
CA ALA A 164 4.60 -24.00 45.65
C ALA A 164 3.66 -23.08 46.45
N GLY A 165 2.37 -23.11 46.11
CA GLY A 165 1.33 -22.31 46.79
C GLY A 165 1.36 -20.81 46.49
N SER A 166 2.25 -20.34 45.60
CA SER A 166 2.32 -18.93 45.22
C SER A 166 1.38 -18.54 44.08
N ASN A 167 1.28 -17.23 43.81
CA ASN A 167 0.52 -16.63 42.71
C ASN A 167 1.09 -16.91 41.30
N ASN A 168 2.32 -17.44 41.19
CA ASN A 168 2.99 -17.84 39.94
C ASN A 168 2.87 -16.82 38.78
N PRO A 169 3.37 -15.58 38.93
CA PRO A 169 3.21 -14.54 37.93
C PRO A 169 4.02 -14.80 36.65
N ASN A 170 3.58 -14.14 35.57
CA ASN A 170 4.27 -14.15 34.29
C ASN A 170 4.86 -12.77 33.98
N VAL A 171 5.97 -12.78 33.24
CA VAL A 171 6.45 -11.61 32.49
C VAL A 171 6.25 -11.89 31.01
N SER A 172 5.36 -11.13 30.36
CA SER A 172 5.07 -11.29 28.94
C SER A 172 6.14 -10.63 28.08
N LEU A 173 6.59 -11.34 27.04
CA LEU A 173 7.64 -10.91 26.13
C LEU A 173 7.09 -10.78 24.71
N THR A 174 7.40 -9.69 24.02
CA THR A 174 7.13 -9.53 22.58
C THR A 174 8.30 -8.89 21.84
N GLY A 175 8.62 -9.42 20.67
CA GLY A 175 9.60 -8.82 19.76
C GLY A 175 9.53 -9.37 18.35
N SER A 176 10.41 -8.87 17.49
CA SER A 176 10.51 -9.25 16.09
C SER A 176 11.92 -9.73 15.76
N VAL A 177 11.99 -10.78 14.97
CA VAL A 177 13.23 -11.24 14.33
C VAL A 177 13.11 -10.97 12.84
N ILE A 178 14.07 -10.28 12.27
CA ILE A 178 14.19 -10.11 10.81
C ILE A 178 15.33 -10.98 10.28
N THR A 179 15.35 -11.21 8.98
CA THR A 179 16.41 -12.02 8.35
C THR A 179 17.73 -11.23 8.28
N THR A 180 18.80 -11.87 7.79
CA THR A 180 20.09 -11.20 7.55
C THR A 180 20.00 -10.19 6.41
N GLU A 181 20.68 -9.06 6.55
CA GLU A 181 20.71 -7.99 5.55
C GLU A 181 21.51 -8.45 4.31
N PRO A 182 21.10 -8.09 3.09
CA PRO A 182 21.96 -8.20 1.91
C PRO A 182 23.25 -7.37 2.06
N THR A 183 24.28 -7.66 1.27
CA THR A 183 25.57 -6.94 1.35
C THR A 183 25.94 -6.18 0.08
N VAL A 184 25.25 -6.42 -1.02
CA VAL A 184 25.52 -5.82 -2.34
C VAL A 184 24.23 -5.29 -2.93
N GLN A 185 24.21 -4.01 -3.28
CA GLN A 185 23.07 -3.37 -3.93
C GLN A 185 22.97 -3.73 -5.42
N SER A 186 21.74 -3.75 -5.94
CA SER A 186 21.53 -3.67 -7.39
C SER A 186 21.95 -2.31 -7.93
N ALA A 187 22.48 -2.28 -9.15
CA ALA A 187 22.63 -1.06 -9.94
C ALA A 187 21.41 -0.86 -10.85
N ILE A 188 21.01 0.39 -11.08
CA ILE A 188 19.90 0.72 -12.00
C ILE A 188 20.43 0.93 -13.42
N THR A 189 19.72 0.40 -14.41
CA THR A 189 19.91 0.71 -15.84
C THR A 189 18.57 1.02 -16.49
N ILE A 190 18.49 2.13 -17.22
CA ILE A 190 17.29 2.52 -17.97
C ILE A 190 17.66 2.48 -19.47
N PRO A 191 17.27 1.42 -20.20
CA PRO A 191 17.64 1.26 -21.60
C PRO A 191 16.90 2.26 -22.50
N VAL A 192 17.59 2.80 -23.49
CA VAL A 192 16.98 3.60 -24.58
C VAL A 192 16.76 2.65 -25.77
N PRO A 193 15.60 2.64 -26.46
CA PRO A 193 14.54 3.66 -26.47
C PRO A 193 13.30 3.31 -25.62
N THR A 194 13.45 2.81 -24.39
CA THR A 194 12.28 2.39 -23.58
C THR A 194 11.59 3.52 -22.82
N VAL A 195 12.16 4.72 -22.83
CA VAL A 195 11.57 5.92 -22.23
C VAL A 195 10.56 6.54 -23.21
N THR A 196 9.33 6.73 -22.76
CA THR A 196 8.24 7.35 -23.52
C THR A 196 7.79 8.65 -22.85
N THR A 197 6.68 9.22 -23.31
CA THR A 197 6.04 10.40 -22.70
C THR A 197 5.37 10.11 -21.36
N ASN A 198 5.05 8.85 -21.06
CA ASN A 198 4.27 8.45 -19.87
C ASN A 198 4.79 7.16 -19.19
N SER A 199 5.89 6.59 -19.67
CA SER A 199 6.44 5.36 -19.12
C SER A 199 7.95 5.24 -19.33
N MET A 200 8.58 4.37 -18.55
CA MET A 200 9.94 3.92 -18.80
C MET A 200 10.16 2.51 -18.24
N VAL A 201 11.05 1.73 -18.87
CA VAL A 201 11.51 0.45 -18.31
C VAL A 201 12.70 0.72 -17.41
N VAL A 202 12.62 0.26 -16.15
CA VAL A 202 13.72 0.34 -15.19
C VAL A 202 14.21 -1.08 -14.93
N ASN A 203 15.46 -1.34 -15.30
CA ASN A 203 16.15 -2.58 -14.99
C ASN A 203 17.04 -2.38 -13.76
N PHE A 204 17.21 -3.44 -13.00
CA PHE A 204 18.11 -3.47 -11.86
C PHE A 204 18.71 -4.86 -11.69
N GLY A 205 19.97 -4.92 -11.30
CA GLY A 205 20.68 -6.17 -11.09
C GLY A 205 22.08 -6.00 -10.52
N GLY A 206 22.74 -7.12 -10.22
CA GLY A 206 24.06 -7.15 -9.61
C GLY A 206 24.07 -7.18 -8.08
N GLY A 207 22.91 -7.05 -7.44
CA GLY A 207 22.76 -7.20 -5.99
C GLY A 207 22.61 -8.66 -5.52
N ASP A 208 22.73 -8.86 -4.20
CA ASP A 208 22.71 -10.17 -3.53
C ASP A 208 21.48 -10.41 -2.65
N GLY A 209 20.50 -9.50 -2.67
CA GLY A 209 19.23 -9.69 -1.98
C GLY A 209 18.36 -10.74 -2.64
N ALA A 210 17.57 -11.44 -1.83
CA ALA A 210 16.55 -12.36 -2.32
C ALA A 210 15.43 -11.62 -3.08
N LYS A 211 15.20 -10.34 -2.74
CA LYS A 211 14.19 -9.46 -3.34
C LYS A 211 14.70 -8.02 -3.42
N ARG A 212 14.01 -7.21 -4.22
CA ARG A 212 14.30 -5.78 -4.39
C ARG A 212 13.05 -4.96 -4.18
N ILE A 213 13.22 -3.76 -3.64
CA ILE A 213 12.22 -2.70 -3.65
C ILE A 213 12.72 -1.53 -4.51
N LEU A 214 11.89 -1.07 -5.45
CA LEU A 214 12.18 0.12 -6.26
C LEU A 214 11.28 1.27 -5.82
N VAL A 215 11.92 2.37 -5.43
CA VAL A 215 11.27 3.60 -5.02
C VAL A 215 11.48 4.65 -6.10
N ALA A 216 10.42 5.34 -6.50
CA ALA A 216 10.46 6.41 -7.51
C ALA A 216 10.03 7.74 -6.91
N ARG A 217 10.63 8.84 -7.37
CA ARG A 217 10.28 10.22 -7.02
C ARG A 217 10.31 11.13 -8.24
N SER A 218 9.34 12.02 -8.37
CA SER A 218 9.28 13.01 -9.45
C SER A 218 10.11 14.25 -9.12
N GLY A 219 10.89 14.74 -10.10
CA GLY A 219 11.59 16.02 -10.11
C GLY A 219 12.82 16.14 -9.20
N SER A 220 13.05 15.21 -8.28
CA SER A 220 14.20 15.23 -7.37
C SER A 220 14.60 13.83 -6.93
N ALA A 221 15.83 13.68 -6.43
CA ALA A 221 16.34 12.41 -5.92
C ALA A 221 15.44 11.83 -4.81
N VAL A 222 15.35 10.51 -4.75
CA VAL A 222 14.73 9.79 -3.62
C VAL A 222 15.44 10.21 -2.32
N ASN A 223 14.67 10.53 -1.29
CA ASN A 223 15.18 11.11 -0.03
C ASN A 223 14.60 10.45 1.22
N SER A 224 14.00 9.28 1.07
CA SER A 224 13.48 8.49 2.19
C SER A 224 13.67 7.02 1.84
N ASP A 225 14.32 6.32 2.75
CA ASP A 225 14.69 4.91 2.59
C ASP A 225 13.56 4.03 3.13
N PRO A 226 13.41 2.79 2.63
CA PRO A 226 12.57 1.81 3.31
C PRO A 226 13.11 1.52 4.72
N VAL A 227 12.23 1.05 5.59
CA VAL A 227 12.52 0.78 7.00
C VAL A 227 12.40 -0.71 7.26
N ASP A 228 13.36 -1.30 7.96
CA ASP A 228 13.35 -2.70 8.36
C ASP A 228 12.07 -3.08 9.11
N GLY A 229 11.65 -4.32 8.93
CA GLY A 229 10.43 -4.86 9.52
C GLY A 229 9.15 -4.18 9.04
N THR A 230 9.19 -3.45 7.92
CA THR A 230 8.01 -2.80 7.32
C THR A 230 7.75 -3.36 5.94
N THR A 231 6.56 -3.94 5.74
CA THR A 231 6.12 -4.39 4.41
C THR A 231 5.55 -3.22 3.60
N TYR A 232 6.04 -3.03 2.38
CA TYR A 232 5.52 -2.04 1.44
C TYR A 232 4.75 -2.68 0.28
N THR A 233 3.59 -2.09 -0.06
CA THR A 233 2.81 -2.49 -1.26
C THR A 233 3.30 -1.70 -2.47
N ALA A 234 3.66 -2.39 -3.55
CA ALA A 234 4.11 -1.79 -4.79
C ALA A 234 2.99 -1.65 -5.84
N ASN A 235 3.13 -0.67 -6.73
CA ASN A 235 2.33 -0.58 -7.95
C ASN A 235 3.16 0.03 -9.08
N SER A 236 3.17 -0.58 -10.27
CA SER A 236 3.95 -0.08 -11.41
C SER A 236 3.43 1.23 -12.00
N ILE A 237 2.25 1.71 -11.58
CA ILE A 237 1.76 3.06 -11.84
C ILE A 237 2.32 4.00 -10.75
N PHE A 238 3.12 4.98 -11.15
CA PHE A 238 3.67 5.98 -10.24
C PHE A 238 2.57 6.68 -9.45
N GLY A 239 2.73 6.77 -8.13
CA GLY A 239 1.74 7.37 -7.23
C GLY A 239 0.69 6.40 -6.65
N ALA A 240 0.59 5.16 -7.15
CA ALA A 240 -0.39 4.18 -6.69
C ALA A 240 0.16 3.17 -5.67
N GLY A 241 1.48 3.08 -5.51
CA GLY A 241 2.13 2.27 -4.49
C GLY A 241 2.17 2.96 -3.13
N THR A 242 2.68 2.25 -2.12
CA THR A 242 2.91 2.83 -0.79
C THR A 242 3.84 4.02 -0.90
N GLN A 243 3.53 5.11 -0.19
CA GLN A 243 4.38 6.29 -0.14
C GLN A 243 5.38 6.16 1.03
N ILE A 244 6.66 6.39 0.75
CA ILE A 244 7.74 6.42 1.76
C ILE A 244 8.17 7.89 1.94
N GLY A 245 7.97 8.43 3.14
CA GLY A 245 8.11 9.88 3.34
C GLY A 245 7.18 10.67 2.39
N THR A 246 7.65 11.79 1.85
CA THR A 246 6.84 12.64 0.95
C THR A 246 7.32 12.57 -0.50
N GLY A 247 6.45 12.11 -1.38
CA GLY A 247 6.66 12.08 -2.84
C GLY A 247 7.43 10.87 -3.38
N ASN A 248 7.95 10.00 -2.51
CA ASN A 248 8.57 8.74 -2.92
C ASN A 248 7.51 7.63 -2.92
N TYR A 249 7.36 6.92 -4.03
CA TYR A 249 6.37 5.85 -4.19
C TYR A 249 7.04 4.54 -4.55
N VAL A 250 6.58 3.47 -3.92
CA VAL A 250 7.07 2.11 -4.21
C VAL A 250 6.47 1.62 -5.51
N VAL A 251 7.30 1.53 -6.55
CA VAL A 251 6.86 1.14 -7.90
C VAL A 251 7.14 -0.32 -8.23
N TYR A 252 7.95 -1.00 -7.42
CA TYR A 252 8.21 -2.43 -7.54
C TYR A 252 8.60 -3.04 -6.19
N THR A 253 8.17 -4.27 -5.94
CA THR A 253 8.75 -5.15 -4.93
C THR A 253 8.68 -6.60 -5.41
N GLY A 254 9.77 -7.38 -5.27
CA GLY A 254 9.79 -8.79 -5.68
C GLY A 254 11.16 -9.31 -6.13
N THR A 255 11.14 -10.47 -6.78
CA THR A 255 12.34 -11.24 -7.19
C THR A 255 12.82 -10.96 -8.61
N GLY A 256 12.03 -10.26 -9.42
CA GLY A 256 12.36 -9.89 -10.79
C GLY A 256 13.38 -8.75 -10.87
N ASN A 257 13.89 -8.50 -12.08
CA ASN A 257 14.99 -7.55 -12.33
C ASN A 257 14.56 -6.34 -13.18
N THR A 258 13.26 -6.19 -13.43
CA THR A 258 12.73 -5.18 -14.34
C THR A 258 11.30 -4.81 -13.99
N VAL A 259 10.94 -3.55 -14.21
CA VAL A 259 9.58 -3.04 -14.13
C VAL A 259 9.37 -1.98 -15.21
N THR A 260 8.20 -2.00 -15.85
CA THR A 260 7.74 -0.86 -16.67
C THR A 260 6.96 0.09 -15.77
N VAL A 261 7.54 1.23 -15.43
CA VAL A 261 6.87 2.27 -14.64
C VAL A 261 6.01 3.11 -15.57
N THR A 262 4.75 3.32 -15.21
CA THR A 262 3.75 4.06 -16.00
C THR A 262 3.10 5.17 -15.18
N GLY A 263 2.24 6.00 -15.80
CA GLY A 263 1.60 7.12 -15.11
C GLY A 263 2.55 8.28 -14.84
N LEU A 264 3.57 8.41 -15.69
CA LEU A 264 4.58 9.45 -15.59
C LEU A 264 4.12 10.71 -16.34
N ALA A 265 4.40 11.88 -15.79
CA ALA A 265 4.21 13.13 -16.52
C ALA A 265 5.30 13.28 -17.59
N PRO A 266 4.99 13.78 -18.80
CA PRO A 266 5.98 14.04 -19.83
C PRO A 266 6.96 15.11 -19.37
N THR A 267 8.13 15.17 -20.02
CA THR A 267 9.19 16.17 -19.74
C THR A 267 9.65 16.23 -18.28
N THR A 268 9.34 15.21 -17.50
CA THR A 268 9.59 15.17 -16.07
C THR A 268 10.70 14.17 -15.79
N THR A 269 11.72 14.61 -15.06
CA THR A 269 12.77 13.71 -14.58
C THR A 269 12.23 12.91 -13.41
N TYR A 270 12.28 11.58 -13.52
CA TYR A 270 11.99 10.66 -12.43
C TYR A 270 13.29 10.07 -11.91
N HIS A 271 13.46 10.11 -10.60
CA HIS A 271 14.58 9.53 -9.89
C HIS A 271 14.15 8.23 -9.21
N PHE A 272 15.04 7.26 -9.22
CA PHE A 272 14.82 5.93 -8.68
C PHE A 272 15.92 5.57 -7.69
N ALA A 273 15.54 4.85 -6.65
CA ALA A 273 16.44 4.15 -5.75
C ALA A 273 15.96 2.69 -5.64
N VAL A 274 16.86 1.73 -5.88
CA VAL A 274 16.63 0.31 -5.65
C VAL A 274 17.39 -0.14 -4.41
N TYR A 275 16.69 -0.85 -3.53
CA TYR A 275 17.25 -1.44 -2.33
C TYR A 275 17.09 -2.95 -2.42
N GLU A 276 18.19 -3.68 -2.24
CA GLU A 276 18.14 -5.11 -2.01
C GLU A 276 17.59 -5.38 -0.61
N TYR A 277 16.78 -6.43 -0.48
CA TYR A 277 16.30 -6.87 0.82
C TYR A 277 16.11 -8.38 0.87
N ASN A 278 16.21 -8.93 2.07
CA ASN A 278 15.89 -10.32 2.34
C ASN A 278 14.59 -10.39 3.15
N ASP A 279 13.82 -11.46 2.95
CA ASP A 279 12.72 -11.85 3.84
C ASP A 279 12.53 -13.38 3.80
N VAL A 280 11.54 -13.87 4.55
CA VAL A 280 11.06 -15.27 4.46
C VAL A 280 9.60 -15.34 4.00
N ASN A 281 9.18 -14.39 3.16
CA ASN A 281 7.77 -14.19 2.76
C ASN A 281 6.81 -13.97 3.95
N THR A 282 7.31 -13.39 5.04
CA THR A 282 6.52 -13.01 6.21
C THR A 282 6.48 -11.50 6.29
N ALA A 283 5.29 -10.91 6.39
CA ALA A 283 5.15 -9.47 6.51
C ALA A 283 5.80 -8.97 7.81
N GLY A 284 6.53 -7.85 7.73
CA GLY A 284 7.27 -7.26 8.84
C GLY A 284 8.58 -7.98 9.18
N ALA A 285 9.06 -8.85 8.29
CA ALA A 285 10.34 -9.55 8.43
C ALA A 285 11.42 -9.07 7.46
N GLU A 286 11.10 -8.09 6.63
CA GLU A 286 11.98 -7.54 5.61
C GLU A 286 13.18 -6.83 6.25
N ASN A 287 14.39 -7.12 5.75
CA ASN A 287 15.62 -6.44 6.15
C ASN A 287 16.24 -5.79 4.90
N TYR A 288 16.20 -4.47 4.84
CA TYR A 288 16.56 -3.65 3.68
C TYR A 288 17.99 -3.15 3.80
N LEU A 289 18.81 -3.42 2.79
CA LEU A 289 20.10 -2.75 2.68
C LEU A 289 19.86 -1.27 2.34
N THR A 290 19.95 -0.38 3.32
CA THR A 290 19.66 1.06 3.14
C THR A 290 20.89 1.89 2.78
N VAL A 291 22.09 1.35 3.00
CA VAL A 291 23.33 2.03 2.69
C VAL A 291 23.60 2.00 1.18
N ALA A 292 23.91 3.19 0.62
CA ALA A 292 24.34 3.40 -0.76
C ALA A 292 23.47 2.69 -1.83
N PRO A 293 22.14 2.94 -1.86
CA PRO A 293 21.23 2.25 -2.78
C PRO A 293 21.61 2.45 -4.24
N GLY A 294 21.14 1.55 -5.10
CA GLY A 294 21.28 1.70 -6.54
C GLY A 294 20.47 2.90 -7.03
N LEU A 295 21.14 3.92 -7.56
CA LEU A 295 20.49 5.14 -8.03
C LEU A 295 20.38 5.15 -9.55
N GLY A 296 19.29 5.70 -10.06
CA GLY A 296 19.09 5.94 -11.49
C GLY A 296 18.08 7.05 -11.72
N ASN A 297 18.12 7.69 -12.87
CA ASN A 297 17.12 8.67 -13.26
C ASN A 297 17.01 8.73 -14.78
N ALA A 298 15.84 9.13 -15.26
CA ALA A 298 15.62 9.46 -16.66
C ALA A 298 14.51 10.51 -16.78
N THR A 299 14.55 11.25 -17.89
CA THR A 299 13.53 12.25 -18.22
C THR A 299 12.62 11.67 -19.28
N THR A 300 11.33 11.59 -18.99
CA THR A 300 10.30 11.21 -19.98
C THR A 300 10.32 12.14 -21.17
N LEU A 301 9.95 11.63 -22.34
CA LEU A 301 9.91 12.42 -23.57
C LEU A 301 8.85 13.53 -23.49
N SER A 302 9.02 14.56 -24.32
CA SER A 302 7.99 15.56 -24.62
C SER A 302 6.86 14.95 -25.44
N THR A 303 5.65 15.46 -25.25
CA THR A 303 4.54 15.27 -26.19
C THR A 303 4.78 16.13 -27.43
N ASP A 304 5.65 15.63 -28.31
CA ASP A 304 6.00 16.25 -29.60
C ASP A 304 5.29 15.56 -30.77
N GLY A 305 5.26 16.23 -31.93
CA GLY A 305 4.64 15.75 -33.17
C GLY A 305 3.16 16.14 -33.33
N ASP A 306 2.60 16.89 -32.39
CA ASP A 306 1.26 17.47 -32.53
C ASP A 306 1.29 18.73 -33.41
N PHE A 307 0.20 18.98 -34.13
CA PHE A 307 0.04 20.12 -35.03
C PHE A 307 -1.05 21.07 -34.54
N ARG A 308 -0.86 22.38 -34.69
CA ARG A 308 -1.92 23.39 -34.48
C ARG A 308 -1.98 24.41 -35.60
N SER A 309 -3.18 24.89 -35.92
CA SER A 309 -3.33 25.98 -36.88
C SER A 309 -2.93 27.33 -36.27
N ILE A 310 -2.19 28.15 -36.98
CA ILE A 310 -1.85 29.53 -36.60
C ILE A 310 -2.58 30.59 -37.42
N ALA A 311 -3.27 30.18 -38.47
CA ALA A 311 -4.13 31.03 -39.29
C ALA A 311 -5.23 30.20 -39.96
N THR A 312 -6.19 30.91 -40.56
CA THR A 312 -7.13 30.35 -41.55
C THR A 312 -6.39 30.05 -42.85
N GLY A 313 -6.67 28.90 -43.47
CA GLY A 313 -6.12 28.55 -44.78
C GLY A 313 -6.30 27.08 -45.15
N ASN A 314 -5.47 26.59 -46.05
CA ASN A 314 -5.57 25.25 -46.62
C ASN A 314 -4.81 24.21 -45.79
N TRP A 315 -5.33 22.99 -45.68
CA TRP A 315 -4.69 21.90 -44.94
C TRP A 315 -3.29 21.60 -45.49
N SER A 316 -3.12 21.66 -46.80
CA SER A 316 -1.81 21.44 -47.44
C SER A 316 -0.82 22.60 -47.28
N ASP A 317 -1.28 23.78 -46.86
CA ASP A 317 -0.42 24.95 -46.67
C ASP A 317 0.34 24.83 -45.34
N ILE A 318 1.64 24.55 -45.43
CA ILE A 318 2.51 24.37 -44.26
C ILE A 318 2.58 25.66 -43.43
N ALA A 319 2.41 26.83 -44.03
CA ALA A 319 2.51 28.12 -43.34
C ALA A 319 1.38 28.36 -42.33
N ILE A 320 0.26 27.64 -42.43
CA ILE A 320 -0.82 27.73 -41.44
C ILE A 320 -0.60 26.82 -40.24
N TRP A 321 0.46 25.99 -40.23
CA TRP A 321 0.70 25.01 -39.18
C TRP A 321 1.92 25.35 -38.33
N GLN A 322 1.78 25.11 -37.03
CA GLN A 322 2.91 24.86 -36.14
C GLN A 322 2.93 23.39 -35.75
N GLU A 323 4.13 22.85 -35.61
CA GLU A 323 4.38 21.53 -35.04
C GLU A 323 4.98 21.70 -33.64
N ARG A 324 4.65 20.79 -32.73
CA ARG A 324 5.22 20.77 -31.39
C ARG A 324 6.53 20.00 -31.37
N VAL A 325 7.62 20.70 -31.09
CA VAL A 325 8.98 20.16 -31.03
C VAL A 325 9.65 20.63 -29.75
N ALA A 326 10.19 19.71 -28.96
CA ALA A 326 10.78 19.96 -27.65
C ALA A 326 9.90 20.87 -26.77
N ASN A 327 8.60 20.60 -26.73
CA ASN A 327 7.55 21.37 -26.05
C ASN A 327 7.26 22.78 -26.58
N ASN A 328 7.97 23.24 -27.61
CA ASN A 328 7.72 24.52 -28.22
C ASN A 328 6.92 24.35 -29.50
N TRP A 329 6.01 25.30 -29.75
CA TRP A 329 5.32 25.38 -31.02
C TRP A 329 6.21 26.12 -32.02
N VAL A 330 6.75 25.39 -32.99
CA VAL A 330 7.62 25.91 -34.05
C VAL A 330 6.88 25.87 -35.38
N ALA A 331 7.32 26.66 -36.36
CA ALA A 331 6.76 26.57 -37.72
C ALA A 331 6.89 25.14 -38.23
N ALA A 332 5.79 24.58 -38.76
CA ALA A 332 5.81 23.23 -39.29
C ALA A 332 6.71 23.16 -40.53
N THR A 333 7.27 21.98 -40.79
CA THR A 333 8.02 21.70 -42.04
C THR A 333 7.27 20.77 -42.99
N THR A 334 6.18 20.17 -42.52
CA THR A 334 5.27 19.32 -43.29
C THR A 334 3.82 19.67 -42.94
N ALA A 335 2.87 19.20 -43.77
CA ALA A 335 1.47 19.18 -43.37
C ALA A 335 1.22 18.05 -42.33
N PRO A 336 0.09 18.06 -41.58
CA PRO A 336 -0.23 17.01 -40.64
C PRO A 336 -0.28 15.60 -41.26
N LEU A 337 0.19 14.61 -40.50
CA LEU A 337 0.29 13.20 -40.91
C LEU A 337 -0.69 12.32 -40.14
N ALA A 338 -0.95 11.13 -40.67
CA ALA A 338 -1.84 10.11 -40.08
C ALA A 338 -1.49 9.70 -38.62
N THR A 339 -0.26 9.94 -38.17
CA THR A 339 0.23 9.63 -36.81
C THR A 339 0.20 10.82 -35.85
N THR A 340 -0.21 12.01 -36.32
CA THR A 340 -0.11 13.27 -35.57
C THR A 340 -1.47 13.74 -35.08
N ASN A 341 -1.54 14.36 -33.89
CA ASN A 341 -2.80 14.97 -33.44
C ASN A 341 -2.89 16.40 -33.97
N VAL A 342 -4.06 16.81 -34.44
CA VAL A 342 -4.29 18.11 -35.08
C VAL A 342 -5.24 18.97 -34.25
N TYR A 343 -4.85 20.21 -33.98
CA TYR A 343 -5.61 21.20 -33.22
C TYR A 343 -5.95 22.42 -34.08
N ILE A 344 -7.20 22.54 -34.51
CA ILE A 344 -7.71 23.77 -35.12
C ILE A 344 -7.95 24.79 -34.00
N GLN A 345 -7.25 25.93 -34.04
CA GLN A 345 -7.36 26.99 -33.02
C GLN A 345 -8.64 27.81 -33.17
N ALA A 346 -8.94 28.57 -32.12
CA ALA A 346 -10.10 29.46 -32.06
C ALA A 346 -10.13 30.41 -33.26
N ALA A 347 -11.30 30.53 -33.89
CA ALA A 347 -11.54 31.43 -35.04
C ALA A 347 -10.73 31.14 -36.31
N HIS A 348 -10.12 29.95 -36.43
CA HIS A 348 -9.48 29.53 -37.67
C HIS A 348 -10.41 28.62 -38.49
N THR A 349 -10.45 28.87 -39.79
CA THR A 349 -11.04 27.94 -40.76
C THR A 349 -9.92 27.21 -41.48
N VAL A 350 -9.88 25.89 -41.37
CA VAL A 350 -8.94 25.04 -42.13
C VAL A 350 -9.73 24.34 -43.24
N THR A 351 -9.35 24.58 -44.50
CA THR A 351 -9.96 23.99 -45.68
C THR A 351 -9.19 22.76 -46.12
N VAL A 352 -9.88 21.64 -46.30
CA VAL A 352 -9.28 20.41 -46.84
C VAL A 352 -9.22 20.55 -48.35
N ASP A 353 -8.07 20.97 -48.86
CA ASP A 353 -7.84 21.27 -50.28
C ASP A 353 -7.20 20.10 -51.05
N ILE A 354 -6.78 19.06 -50.33
CA ILE A 354 -6.22 17.82 -50.88
C ILE A 354 -7.26 16.70 -50.87
N ALA A 355 -7.12 15.74 -51.79
CA ALA A 355 -8.07 14.63 -51.95
C ALA A 355 -8.36 13.88 -50.64
N THR A 356 -7.30 13.63 -49.85
CA THR A 356 -7.38 12.98 -48.53
C THR A 356 -6.40 13.65 -47.56
N ALA A 357 -6.93 14.38 -46.58
CA ALA A 357 -6.18 14.80 -45.39
C ALA A 357 -6.21 13.70 -44.32
N THR A 358 -5.16 13.56 -43.52
CA THR A 358 -5.06 12.48 -42.51
C THR A 358 -4.54 13.00 -41.18
N CYS A 359 -5.01 12.44 -40.07
CA CYS A 359 -4.50 12.69 -38.72
C CYS A 359 -4.78 11.51 -37.78
N ASN A 360 -4.09 11.47 -36.63
CA ASN A 360 -4.42 10.58 -35.53
C ASN A 360 -5.67 11.09 -34.79
N ASP A 361 -5.54 12.02 -33.84
CA ASP A 361 -6.69 12.72 -33.26
C ASP A 361 -6.95 14.06 -33.96
N LEU A 362 -8.21 14.45 -34.11
CA LEU A 362 -8.64 15.75 -34.62
C LEU A 362 -9.40 16.52 -33.54
N HIS A 363 -8.88 17.68 -33.17
CA HIS A 363 -9.40 18.57 -32.15
C HIS A 363 -9.78 19.92 -32.77
N ILE A 364 -11.02 20.36 -32.57
CA ILE A 364 -11.51 21.64 -33.09
C ILE A 364 -11.91 22.55 -31.92
N ASN A 365 -11.46 23.79 -31.92
CA ASN A 365 -11.84 24.72 -30.86
C ASN A 365 -13.35 25.01 -30.92
N ALA A 366 -14.01 25.06 -29.76
CA ALA A 366 -15.46 25.28 -29.67
C ALA A 366 -15.88 26.74 -29.88
N ALA A 367 -14.95 27.68 -30.10
CA ALA A 367 -15.28 29.04 -30.48
C ALA A 367 -16.06 29.06 -31.81
N ALA A 368 -17.08 29.92 -31.90
CA ALA A 368 -18.11 29.90 -32.96
C ALA A 368 -17.57 29.96 -34.39
N SER A 369 -16.36 30.49 -34.58
CA SER A 369 -15.73 30.69 -35.89
C SER A 369 -14.64 29.67 -36.24
N SER A 370 -14.45 28.63 -35.42
CA SER A 370 -13.44 27.60 -35.68
C SER A 370 -14.05 26.49 -36.54
N VAL A 371 -13.51 26.27 -37.74
CA VAL A 371 -14.16 25.43 -38.76
C VAL A 371 -13.15 24.52 -39.44
N LEU A 372 -13.51 23.24 -39.60
CA LEU A 372 -12.93 22.36 -40.61
C LEU A 372 -13.85 22.34 -41.83
N ALA A 373 -13.41 22.92 -42.94
CA ALA A 373 -14.15 22.97 -44.19
C ALA A 373 -13.69 21.83 -45.12
N ILE A 374 -14.48 20.77 -45.26
CA ILE A 374 -14.06 19.55 -45.99
C ILE A 374 -14.32 19.67 -47.51
N GLY A 375 -15.28 20.50 -47.93
CA GLY A 375 -15.61 20.67 -49.35
C GLY A 375 -16.08 19.37 -50.01
N THR A 376 -15.45 18.96 -51.12
CA THR A 376 -15.67 17.66 -51.81
C THR A 376 -14.67 16.57 -51.42
N ASN A 377 -13.72 16.88 -50.53
CA ASN A 377 -12.57 16.02 -50.22
C ASN A 377 -12.84 15.07 -49.04
N THR A 378 -11.82 14.33 -48.62
CA THR A 378 -11.88 13.42 -47.48
C THR A 378 -10.94 13.83 -46.35
N VAL A 379 -11.39 13.71 -45.10
CA VAL A 379 -10.51 13.71 -43.92
C VAL A 379 -10.57 12.34 -43.26
N GLU A 380 -9.41 11.71 -43.10
CA GLU A 380 -9.23 10.47 -42.35
C GLU A 380 -8.72 10.74 -40.94
N VAL A 381 -9.46 10.29 -39.93
CA VAL A 381 -9.09 10.44 -38.50
C VAL A 381 -8.93 9.05 -37.90
N ASN A 382 -7.69 8.65 -37.60
CA ASN A 382 -7.37 7.30 -37.08
C ASN A 382 -7.74 7.11 -35.60
N GLY A 383 -7.77 8.21 -34.85
CA GLY A 383 -7.99 8.24 -33.43
C GLY A 383 -9.38 8.77 -33.10
N LYS A 384 -9.43 9.95 -32.49
CA LYS A 384 -10.63 10.54 -31.91
C LYS A 384 -10.90 11.92 -32.50
N LEU A 385 -12.18 12.23 -32.73
CA LEU A 385 -12.69 13.56 -33.08
C LEU A 385 -13.28 14.25 -31.85
N ARG A 386 -12.84 15.46 -31.52
CA ARG A 386 -13.29 16.18 -30.32
C ARG A 386 -13.37 17.69 -30.49
N ALA A 387 -14.16 18.34 -29.64
CA ALA A 387 -14.10 19.79 -29.44
C ALA A 387 -13.38 20.14 -28.13
N TYR A 388 -12.71 21.29 -28.10
CA TYR A 388 -12.03 21.79 -26.90
C TYR A 388 -12.24 23.30 -26.71
N THR A 389 -12.10 23.78 -25.48
CA THR A 389 -12.05 25.21 -25.13
C THR A 389 -10.66 25.56 -24.59
N GLY A 390 -10.29 26.85 -24.58
CA GLY A 390 -8.96 27.32 -24.14
C GLY A 390 -7.93 27.40 -25.27
N THR A 391 -6.66 27.62 -24.91
CA THR A 391 -5.52 27.70 -25.84
C THR A 391 -4.95 26.31 -26.16
N ALA A 392 -4.35 26.14 -27.35
CA ALA A 392 -3.62 24.92 -27.69
C ALA A 392 -2.62 24.52 -26.59
N VAL A 393 -2.63 23.23 -26.29
CA VAL A 393 -1.60 22.38 -25.68
C VAL A 393 -0.44 23.11 -24.95
N ILE A 394 -0.39 22.92 -23.62
CA ILE A 394 0.74 23.35 -22.78
C ILE A 394 1.32 22.25 -21.87
N ALA A 395 0.54 21.26 -21.39
CA ALA A 395 1.03 20.06 -20.65
C ALA A 395 -0.02 18.95 -20.59
N THR A 396 0.32 17.64 -20.52
CA THR A 396 -0.67 16.53 -20.57
C THR A 396 -1.59 16.49 -19.35
N GLY A 397 -2.80 15.98 -19.54
CA GLY A 397 -3.83 15.71 -18.53
C GLY A 397 -4.22 14.22 -18.47
N PRO A 398 -5.26 13.88 -17.68
CA PRO A 398 -5.44 12.53 -17.10
C PRO A 398 -5.69 11.38 -18.09
N ASP A 399 -6.22 11.66 -19.27
CA ASP A 399 -6.67 10.65 -20.24
C ASP A 399 -5.55 10.21 -21.22
N GLY A 400 -4.30 10.61 -20.95
CA GLY A 400 -3.15 10.35 -21.81
C GLY A 400 -3.22 11.00 -23.20
N THR A 401 -4.24 11.81 -23.48
CA THR A 401 -4.47 12.49 -24.79
C THR A 401 -5.05 13.90 -24.68
N PHE A 402 -5.32 14.42 -23.48
CA PHE A 402 -5.88 15.77 -23.31
C PHE A 402 -5.02 16.59 -22.38
N TYR A 403 -4.71 17.81 -22.77
CA TYR A 403 -3.77 18.68 -22.08
C TYR A 403 -4.47 19.54 -21.00
N THR A 404 -3.80 19.80 -19.88
CA THR A 404 -4.26 20.70 -18.81
C THR A 404 -4.52 22.11 -19.39
N GLY A 405 -5.65 22.71 -19.00
CA GLY A 405 -6.13 23.99 -19.55
C GLY A 405 -7.14 23.88 -20.69
N GLN A 406 -7.42 22.66 -21.19
CA GLN A 406 -8.49 22.41 -22.15
C GLN A 406 -9.67 21.70 -21.48
N THR A 407 -10.88 22.24 -21.64
CA THR A 407 -12.11 21.52 -21.29
C THR A 407 -12.62 20.82 -22.54
N SER A 408 -12.66 19.48 -22.52
CA SER A 408 -13.22 18.67 -23.59
C SER A 408 -14.73 18.54 -23.41
N THR A 409 -15.50 18.85 -24.44
CA THR A 409 -16.93 18.50 -24.51
C THR A 409 -17.11 17.38 -25.51
N THR A 410 -17.94 16.39 -25.18
CA THR A 410 -18.21 15.19 -26.00
C THR A 410 -19.06 15.47 -27.26
N GLY A 411 -19.06 16.72 -27.74
CA GLY A 411 -19.79 17.16 -28.92
C GLY A 411 -19.03 18.25 -29.66
N VAL A 412 -18.84 18.05 -30.96
CA VAL A 412 -18.41 19.09 -31.91
C VAL A 412 -19.66 19.82 -32.36
N GLY A 413 -19.71 21.14 -32.21
CA GLY A 413 -20.86 21.94 -32.61
C GLY A 413 -21.16 21.79 -34.11
N SER A 414 -22.44 21.87 -34.51
CA SER A 414 -22.87 21.68 -35.90
C SER A 414 -22.26 22.68 -36.89
N SER A 415 -21.66 23.77 -36.41
CA SER A 415 -20.96 24.78 -37.21
C SER A 415 -19.46 24.54 -37.35
N CYS A 416 -18.87 23.63 -36.56
CA CYS A 416 -17.42 23.43 -36.54
C CYS A 416 -16.90 22.53 -37.66
N ILE A 417 -17.77 21.78 -38.34
CA ILE A 417 -17.43 20.98 -39.53
C ILE A 417 -18.42 21.33 -40.62
N THR A 418 -17.93 21.83 -41.76
CA THR A 418 -18.78 22.30 -42.85
C THR A 418 -18.34 21.71 -44.19
N SER A 419 -19.27 21.60 -45.14
CA SER A 419 -18.94 21.44 -46.55
C SER A 419 -19.34 22.71 -47.30
N THR A 420 -18.35 23.49 -47.73
CA THR A 420 -18.55 24.79 -48.42
C THR A 420 -18.98 24.64 -49.88
N ALA A 421 -18.81 23.44 -50.47
CA ALA A 421 -19.41 23.01 -51.74
C ALA A 421 -19.28 21.49 -51.87
N GLY A 422 -20.39 20.76 -51.99
CA GLY A 422 -20.40 19.30 -52.24
C GLY A 422 -20.46 18.39 -51.00
N SER A 423 -20.40 17.08 -51.24
CA SER A 423 -20.57 16.03 -50.22
C SER A 423 -19.23 15.58 -49.62
N GLY A 424 -18.58 16.47 -48.88
CA GLY A 424 -17.33 16.19 -48.16
C GLY A 424 -17.47 14.98 -47.24
N LYS A 425 -16.42 14.18 -47.16
CA LYS A 425 -16.44 12.91 -46.42
C LYS A 425 -15.50 12.99 -45.23
N MET A 426 -16.00 12.64 -44.06
CA MET A 426 -15.15 12.36 -42.91
C MET A 426 -15.13 10.85 -42.69
N LYS A 427 -13.94 10.26 -42.73
CA LYS A 427 -13.73 8.83 -42.50
C LYS A 427 -12.99 8.66 -41.19
N VAL A 428 -13.67 8.15 -40.18
CA VAL A 428 -13.00 7.76 -38.93
C VAL A 428 -12.47 6.34 -39.13
N VAL A 429 -11.15 6.15 -39.05
CA VAL A 429 -10.45 4.90 -39.38
C VAL A 429 -10.16 4.15 -38.08
N GLY A 430 -10.56 2.88 -37.95
CA GLY A 430 -10.31 2.06 -36.77
C GLY A 430 -11.42 1.03 -36.44
N ASN A 431 -11.18 0.15 -35.46
CA ASN A 431 -11.94 -1.10 -35.32
C ASN A 431 -13.27 -1.00 -34.54
N THR A 432 -13.64 0.11 -33.89
CA THR A 432 -14.96 0.23 -33.19
C THR A 432 -15.36 1.68 -32.88
N ARG A 433 -16.45 2.23 -33.46
CA ARG A 433 -17.08 3.53 -33.09
C ARG A 433 -18.64 3.49 -33.26
N THR A 434 -19.43 4.15 -32.40
CA THR A 434 -20.95 4.21 -32.32
C THR A 434 -21.37 5.49 -32.99
N LEU A 435 -22.62 5.59 -33.39
CA LEU A 435 -23.24 6.79 -33.90
C LEU A 435 -24.57 6.96 -33.15
N GLN A 436 -24.75 8.04 -32.38
CA GLN A 436 -26.02 8.34 -31.70
C GLN A 436 -26.84 9.31 -32.56
N LEU A 437 -28.05 8.89 -32.96
CA LEU A 437 -29.03 9.81 -33.55
C LEU A 437 -29.72 10.61 -32.44
N GLN A 438 -29.76 11.92 -32.59
CA GLN A 438 -30.61 12.78 -31.77
C GLN A 438 -32.05 12.79 -32.28
N ALA A 439 -33.00 13.15 -31.40
CA ALA A 439 -34.43 13.21 -31.71
C ALA A 439 -34.80 14.16 -32.88
N ASN A 440 -33.86 15.00 -33.31
CA ASN A 440 -33.99 15.90 -34.46
C ASN A 440 -33.43 15.30 -35.78
N GLY A 441 -33.04 14.03 -35.80
CA GLY A 441 -32.53 13.35 -37.01
C GLY A 441 -31.05 13.61 -37.32
N VAL A 442 -30.30 14.25 -36.41
CA VAL A 442 -28.85 14.47 -36.57
C VAL A 442 -28.06 13.26 -36.08
N ILE A 443 -27.13 12.76 -36.91
CA ILE A 443 -26.21 11.67 -36.59
C ILE A 443 -24.94 12.24 -35.92
N ILE A 444 -24.57 11.73 -34.74
CA ILE A 444 -23.35 12.12 -34.00
C ILE A 444 -22.45 10.89 -33.77
N LEU A 445 -21.16 10.96 -34.10
CA LEU A 445 -20.15 9.91 -33.86
C LEU A 445 -19.84 9.73 -32.34
N ARG A 446 -19.80 8.49 -31.83
CA ARG A 446 -19.90 8.09 -30.40
C ARG A 446 -19.52 6.64 -29.92
N ASP A 447 -18.49 5.90 -30.35
CA ASP A 447 -17.99 4.59 -29.74
C ASP A 447 -18.88 3.26 -29.61
N GLY A 448 -18.77 2.24 -30.52
CA GLY A 448 -19.59 0.97 -30.63
C GLY A 448 -20.46 0.60 -31.91
N ILE A 449 -20.15 -0.50 -32.63
CA ILE A 449 -20.84 -1.24 -33.76
C ILE A 449 -21.96 -0.58 -34.63
N LEU A 450 -21.78 -0.63 -35.97
CA LEU A 450 -22.84 -0.45 -37.00
C LEU A 450 -22.93 -1.63 -37.98
N ASN A 451 -24.11 -2.25 -38.08
CA ASN A 451 -24.53 -3.04 -39.26
C ASN A 451 -25.57 -2.22 -40.03
N LEU A 452 -25.23 -1.74 -41.22
CA LEU A 452 -26.17 -1.00 -42.06
C LEU A 452 -26.42 -1.76 -43.38
N HIS A 453 -27.48 -2.58 -43.40
CA HIS A 453 -28.05 -3.09 -44.66
C HIS A 453 -29.03 -2.04 -45.18
N LEU A 454 -28.59 -1.24 -46.15
CA LEU A 454 -29.48 -0.41 -46.95
C LEU A 454 -29.95 -1.23 -48.15
N LEU A 455 -31.16 -1.79 -48.09
CA LEU A 455 -31.89 -2.24 -49.27
C LEU A 455 -32.75 -1.07 -49.78
N GLN A 456 -32.48 -0.65 -51.01
CA GLN A 456 -33.17 0.44 -51.70
C GLN A 456 -34.59 0.07 -52.16
N GLY A 457 -35.48 1.08 -52.15
CA GLY A 457 -36.61 1.29 -53.09
C GLY A 457 -37.92 0.60 -52.71
N LYS A 458 -39.11 1.18 -52.88
CA LYS A 458 -39.62 2.45 -53.43
C LYS A 458 -40.91 2.79 -52.66
N TYR A 459 -41.36 4.05 -52.74
CA TYR A 459 -42.72 4.47 -52.37
C TYR A 459 -43.79 3.68 -53.14
#